data_AF-A0A3N5UXM4-F1
#
_entry.id   AF-A0A3N5UXM4-F1
#
_cell.length_a   1.000
_cell.length_b   1.000
_cell.length_c   1.000
_cell.angle_alpha   90.00
_cell.angle_beta   90.00
_cell.angle_gamma   90.00
#
_symmetry.space_group_name_H-M   'P 1'
#
loop_
_entity.id
_entity.type
_entity.pdbx_description
1 polymer ?
#
loop_
_entity_poly.entity_id
_entity_poly.type
_entity_poly.pdbx_seq_one_letter_code
_entity_poly.pdbx_strand_id
1 'polypeptide(L)'
;MSPVESPNRQQSSNWISATLREAAWAPLSILGFYGLAFSLRLFKLFPPLDMPVHFLGGIVITYFYRSALRHSQKLVGEIPFPVQVLFAFTCTATTAILWEFYENILDFFLGTHVVRGVQDTIVDLLMGLLGALVFSLFYRRR
;
A
#
# COMPACT_ATOMS: atom_id res chain seq x y z
N MET A 1 32.24 -11.23 -17.76
CA MET A 1 31.31 -10.34 -17.03
C MET A 1 31.69 -8.91 -17.38
N SER A 2 30.86 -8.23 -18.16
CA SER A 2 31.00 -6.79 -18.39
C SER A 2 30.76 -6.02 -17.08
N PRO A 3 31.42 -4.87 -16.85
CA PRO A 3 31.19 -4.07 -15.65
C PRO A 3 29.75 -3.56 -15.66
N VAL A 4 29.04 -3.72 -14.54
CA VAL A 4 27.75 -3.03 -14.34
C VAL A 4 28.09 -1.56 -14.15
N GLU A 5 27.86 -0.74 -15.18
CA GLU A 5 28.02 0.72 -15.07
C GLU A 5 27.17 1.23 -13.90
N SER A 6 27.78 2.04 -13.02
CA SER A 6 27.07 2.65 -11.90
C SER A 6 25.95 3.56 -12.43
N PRO A 7 24.72 3.46 -11.91
CA PRO A 7 23.61 4.29 -12.38
C PRO A 7 23.92 5.78 -12.24
N ASN A 8 23.70 6.55 -13.31
CA ASN A 8 23.81 8.01 -13.26
C ASN A 8 22.73 8.57 -12.31
N ARG A 9 23.04 9.58 -11.47
CA ARG A 9 22.08 10.28 -10.57
C ARG A 9 20.77 10.65 -11.25
N GLN A 10 20.81 10.97 -12.55
CA GLN A 10 19.61 11.26 -13.35
C GLN A 10 18.67 10.04 -13.45
N GLN A 11 19.19 8.83 -13.64
CA GLN A 11 18.40 7.59 -13.68
C GLN A 11 17.82 7.24 -12.31
N SER A 12 18.56 7.51 -11.22
CA SER A 12 18.13 7.23 -9.84
C SER A 12 16.93 8.06 -9.38
N SER A 13 16.71 9.26 -9.93
CA SER A 13 15.56 10.12 -9.56
C SER A 13 14.36 9.99 -10.49
N ASN A 14 14.59 9.66 -11.77
CA ASN A 14 13.54 9.57 -12.77
C ASN A 14 12.51 8.48 -12.46
N TRP A 15 12.91 7.33 -11.94
CA TRP A 15 11.97 6.25 -11.64
C TRP A 15 11.02 6.61 -10.48
N ILE A 16 11.52 7.30 -9.44
CA ILE A 16 10.70 7.78 -8.32
C ILE A 16 9.65 8.76 -8.83
N SER A 17 10.06 9.76 -9.61
CA SER A 17 9.12 10.73 -10.17
C SER A 17 8.07 10.06 -11.07
N ALA A 18 8.47 9.05 -11.85
CA ALA A 18 7.53 8.30 -12.69
C ALA A 18 6.52 7.51 -11.86
N THR A 19 6.98 6.81 -10.81
CA THR A 19 6.12 6.10 -9.87
C THR A 19 5.14 7.02 -9.16
N LEU A 20 5.61 8.16 -8.64
CA LEU A 20 4.76 9.10 -7.91
C LEU A 20 3.68 9.69 -8.82
N ARG A 21 4.06 10.14 -10.03
CA ARG A 21 3.09 10.67 -11.01
C ARG A 21 2.05 9.65 -11.43
N GLU A 22 2.45 8.39 -11.58
CA GLU A 22 1.54 7.34 -12.03
C GLU A 22 0.62 6.84 -10.92
N ALA A 23 1.17 6.58 -9.73
CA ALA A 23 0.51 5.74 -8.75
C ALA A 23 0.27 6.38 -7.39
N ALA A 24 0.91 7.50 -7.04
CA ALA A 24 0.76 8.09 -5.70
C ALA A 24 -0.67 8.59 -5.42
N TRP A 25 -1.41 9.01 -6.45
CA TRP A 25 -2.79 9.46 -6.31
C TRP A 25 -3.69 8.39 -5.67
N ALA A 26 -3.44 7.10 -5.94
CA ALA A 26 -4.29 6.02 -5.47
C ALA A 26 -4.26 5.83 -3.93
N PRO A 27 -3.11 5.61 -3.28
CA PRO A 27 -3.04 5.57 -1.81
C PRO A 27 -3.39 6.92 -1.18
N LEU A 28 -3.04 8.05 -1.80
CA LEU A 28 -3.41 9.38 -1.29
C LEU A 28 -4.93 9.59 -1.27
N SER A 29 -5.67 9.06 -2.25
CA SER A 29 -7.13 9.10 -2.25
C SER A 29 -7.73 8.29 -1.12
N ILE A 30 -7.20 7.10 -0.83
CA ILE A 30 -7.67 6.27 0.29
C ILE A 30 -7.34 6.92 1.64
N LEU A 31 -6.13 7.49 1.80
CA LEU A 31 -5.75 8.24 3.00
C LEU A 31 -6.62 9.49 3.20
N GLY A 32 -6.88 10.23 2.12
CA GLY A 32 -7.76 11.40 2.15
C GLY A 32 -9.20 11.04 2.52
N PHE A 33 -9.73 9.95 1.94
CA PHE A 33 -11.03 9.41 2.31
C PHE A 33 -11.07 9.00 3.79
N TYR A 34 -10.07 8.24 4.26
CA TYR A 34 -9.98 7.79 5.64
C TYR A 34 -9.96 9.00 6.61
N GLY A 35 -9.12 10.00 6.36
CA GLY A 35 -9.05 11.20 7.20
C GLY A 35 -10.37 11.98 7.23
N LEU A 36 -11.05 12.09 6.09
CA LEU A 36 -12.39 12.72 6.02
C LEU A 36 -13.44 11.90 6.78
N ALA A 37 -13.48 10.59 6.56
CA ALA A 37 -14.41 9.67 7.22
C ALA A 37 -14.21 9.65 8.74
N PHE A 38 -12.95 9.66 9.19
CA PHE A 38 -12.58 9.80 10.59
C PHE A 38 -13.07 11.13 11.18
N SER A 39 -12.82 12.24 10.50
CA SER A 39 -13.25 13.59 10.94
C SER A 39 -14.78 13.70 11.06
N LEU A 40 -15.51 13.03 10.18
CA LEU A 40 -16.97 12.95 10.18
C LEU A 40 -17.52 11.84 11.11
N ARG A 41 -16.66 11.14 11.85
CA ARG A 41 -17.01 10.02 12.75
C ARG A 41 -17.73 8.86 12.04
N LEU A 42 -17.51 8.69 10.74
CA LEU A 42 -18.19 7.65 9.95
C LEU A 42 -17.83 6.24 10.42
N PHE A 43 -16.58 6.00 10.83
CA PHE A 43 -16.17 4.71 11.40
C PHE A 43 -16.88 4.37 12.72
N LYS A 44 -17.36 5.38 13.45
CA LYS A 44 -18.17 5.17 14.66
C LYS A 44 -19.65 4.95 14.34
N LEU A 45 -20.18 5.71 13.38
CA LEU A 45 -21.59 5.66 12.99
C LEU A 45 -21.93 4.47 12.08
N PHE A 46 -20.97 4.04 11.27
CA PHE A 46 -21.09 2.93 10.33
C PHE A 46 -19.79 2.09 10.34
N PRO A 47 -19.55 1.29 11.40
CA PRO A 47 -18.34 0.47 11.54
C PRO A 47 -18.00 -0.44 10.36
N PRO A 48 -18.96 -1.03 9.62
CA PRO A 48 -18.64 -1.84 8.44
C PRO A 48 -17.89 -1.10 7.33
N LEU A 49 -17.73 0.22 7.41
CA LEU A 49 -16.93 1.01 6.47
C LEU A 49 -15.42 0.69 6.51
N ASP A 50 -14.88 0.19 7.63
CA ASP A 50 -13.45 -0.16 7.69
C ASP A 50 -13.07 -1.21 6.67
N MET A 51 -13.79 -2.33 6.67
CA MET A 51 -13.48 -3.48 5.81
C MET A 51 -13.25 -3.11 4.34
N PRO A 52 -14.14 -2.36 3.65
CA PRO A 52 -13.89 -1.94 2.28
C PRO A 52 -12.74 -0.93 2.15
N VAL A 53 -12.48 -0.08 3.16
CA VAL A 53 -11.34 0.85 3.15
C VAL A 53 -10.03 0.09 3.23
N HIS A 54 -9.90 -0.90 4.12
CA HIS A 54 -8.71 -1.74 4.22
C HIS A 54 -8.51 -2.60 2.96
N PHE A 55 -9.59 -3.15 2.40
CA PHE A 55 -9.54 -3.88 1.14
C PHE A 55 -9.04 -3.02 -0.02
N LEU A 56 -9.61 -1.81 -0.19
CA LEU A 56 -9.16 -0.86 -1.21
C LEU A 56 -7.73 -0.38 -0.93
N GLY A 57 -7.36 -0.20 0.35
CA GLY A 57 -6.00 0.07 0.79
C GLY A 57 -5.01 -0.97 0.25
N GLY A 58 -5.32 -2.25 0.44
CA GLY A 58 -4.54 -3.36 -0.10
C GLY A 58 -4.34 -3.28 -1.62
N ILE A 59 -5.42 -2.97 -2.36
CA ILE A 59 -5.37 -2.79 -3.82
C ILE A 59 -4.42 -1.65 -4.20
N VAL A 60 -4.62 -0.45 -3.64
CA VAL A 60 -3.89 0.75 -4.07
C VAL A 60 -2.43 0.73 -3.64
N ILE A 61 -2.12 0.14 -2.49
CA ILE A 61 -0.74 -0.05 -2.02
C ILE A 61 -0.02 -1.07 -2.91
N THR A 62 -0.68 -2.19 -3.26
CA THR A 62 -0.10 -3.16 -4.19
C THR A 62 0.15 -2.54 -5.56
N TYR A 63 -0.81 -1.76 -6.08
CA TYR A 63 -0.63 -1.00 -7.31
C TYR A 63 0.58 -0.06 -7.25
N PHE A 64 0.74 0.67 -6.16
CA PHE A 64 1.88 1.57 -5.94
C PHE A 64 3.22 0.81 -6.00
N TYR A 65 3.37 -0.30 -5.27
CA TYR A 65 4.60 -1.09 -5.30
C TYR A 65 4.83 -1.75 -6.66
N ARG A 66 3.79 -2.24 -7.35
CA ARG A 66 3.89 -2.75 -8.72
C ARG A 66 4.34 -1.68 -9.72
N SER A 67 3.91 -0.43 -9.54
CA SER A 67 4.38 0.72 -10.33
C SER A 67 5.85 1.05 -10.01
N ALA A 68 6.22 1.07 -8.73
CA ALA A 68 7.60 1.28 -8.28
C ALA A 68 8.56 0.28 -8.92
N LEU A 69 8.25 -1.02 -8.84
CA LEU A 69 9.08 -2.09 -9.38
C LEU A 69 9.25 -2.00 -10.90
N ARG A 70 8.19 -1.64 -11.63
CA ARG A 70 8.27 -1.47 -13.10
C ARG A 70 9.19 -0.32 -13.48
N HIS A 71 9.04 0.84 -12.83
CA HIS A 71 9.87 2.01 -13.13
C HIS A 71 11.31 1.83 -12.67
N SER A 72 11.55 1.03 -11.62
CA SER A 72 12.91 0.75 -11.13
C SER A 72 13.70 -0.23 -12.00
N GLN A 73 13.09 -0.97 -12.93
CA GLN A 73 13.82 -1.99 -13.72
C GLN A 73 14.97 -1.40 -14.55
N LYS A 74 14.89 -0.12 -14.94
CA LYS A 74 16.02 0.58 -15.60
C LYS A 74 17.23 0.78 -14.68
N LEU A 75 17.01 0.76 -13.37
CA LEU A 75 18.03 0.95 -12.33
C LEU A 75 18.57 -0.38 -11.82
N VAL A 76 17.68 -1.34 -11.52
CA VAL A 76 18.04 -2.60 -10.85
C VAL A 76 18.10 -3.82 -11.79
N GLY A 77 17.86 -3.61 -13.08
CA GLY A 77 17.73 -4.68 -14.07
C GLY A 77 16.32 -5.27 -14.13
N GLU A 78 16.13 -6.21 -15.05
CA GLU A 78 14.84 -6.89 -15.23
C GLU A 78 14.47 -7.71 -13.99
N ILE A 79 13.23 -7.54 -13.53
CA ILE A 79 12.70 -8.26 -12.38
C ILE A 79 11.66 -9.26 -12.88
N PRO A 80 11.82 -10.57 -12.64
CA PRO A 80 10.83 -11.56 -13.05
C PRO A 80 9.44 -11.26 -12.48
N PHE A 81 8.40 -11.46 -13.29
CA PHE A 81 7.01 -11.14 -12.88
C PHE A 81 6.59 -11.77 -11.53
N PRO A 82 6.87 -13.06 -11.25
CA PRO A 82 6.54 -13.66 -9.95
C PRO A 82 7.23 -12.96 -8.77
N VAL A 83 8.49 -12.54 -8.94
CA VAL A 83 9.24 -11.81 -7.92
C VAL A 83 8.60 -10.45 -7.69
N GLN A 84 8.20 -9.75 -8.75
CA GLN A 84 7.51 -8.47 -8.61
C GLN A 84 6.17 -8.61 -7.86
N VAL A 85 5.40 -9.68 -8.13
CA VAL A 85 4.13 -9.95 -7.43
C VAL A 85 4.39 -10.24 -5.95
N LEU A 86 5.30 -11.18 -5.65
CA LEU A 86 5.62 -11.57 -4.28
C LEU A 86 6.13 -10.38 -3.47
N PHE A 87 7.04 -9.57 -4.05
CA PHE A 87 7.57 -8.39 -3.39
C PHE A 87 6.49 -7.34 -3.13
N ALA A 88 5.66 -7.01 -4.12
CA ALA A 88 4.59 -6.04 -3.92
C ALA A 88 3.56 -6.52 -2.87
N PHE A 89 3.26 -7.82 -2.85
CA PHE A 89 2.36 -8.42 -1.87
C PHE A 89 2.94 -8.34 -0.45
N THR A 90 4.21 -8.70 -0.25
CA THR A 90 4.85 -8.63 1.08
C THR A 90 5.01 -7.19 1.55
N CYS A 91 5.38 -6.25 0.68
CA CYS A 91 5.41 -4.82 1.04
C CYS A 91 4.02 -4.30 1.43
N THR A 92 2.96 -4.78 0.77
CA THR A 92 1.59 -4.43 1.13
C THR A 92 1.19 -5.01 2.48
N ALA A 93 1.54 -6.26 2.76
CA ALA A 93 1.35 -6.89 4.06
C ALA A 93 2.05 -6.09 5.18
N THR A 94 3.31 -5.69 4.97
CA THR A 94 4.05 -4.85 5.92
C THR A 94 3.36 -3.49 6.10
N THR A 95 2.87 -2.88 5.02
CA THR A 95 2.16 -1.59 5.12
C THR A 95 0.87 -1.71 5.92
N ALA A 96 0.11 -2.80 5.76
CA ALA A 96 -1.08 -3.08 6.57
C ALA A 96 -0.74 -3.25 8.05
N ILE A 97 0.32 -4.01 8.39
CA ILE A 97 0.78 -4.14 9.78
C ILE A 97 1.16 -2.78 10.39
N LEU A 98 1.89 -1.97 9.63
CA LEU A 98 2.29 -0.63 10.09
C LEU A 98 1.08 0.30 10.27
N TRP A 99 0.03 0.13 9.47
CA TRP A 99 -1.23 0.86 9.61
C TRP A 99 -1.94 0.51 10.92
N GLU A 100 -2.09 -0.77 11.24
CA GLU A 100 -2.67 -1.22 12.51
C GLU A 100 -1.86 -0.71 13.72
N PHE A 101 -0.53 -0.71 13.61
CA PHE A 101 0.32 -0.11 14.64
C PHE A 101 0.09 1.39 14.77
N TYR A 102 -0.07 2.11 13.66
CA TYR A 102 -0.40 3.53 13.67
C TYR A 102 -1.73 3.79 14.40
N GLU A 103 -2.79 3.05 14.09
CA GLU A 103 -4.10 3.20 14.76
C GLU A 103 -4.02 2.87 16.25
N ASN A 104 -3.30 1.80 16.63
CA ASN A 104 -3.07 1.47 18.04
C ASN A 104 -2.30 2.57 18.78
N ILE A 105 -1.30 3.17 18.14
CA ILE A 105 -0.54 4.30 18.70
C ILE A 105 -1.45 5.51 18.88
N LEU A 106 -2.29 5.85 17.91
CA LEU A 106 -3.25 6.94 18.03
C LEU A 106 -4.24 6.69 19.17
N ASP A 107 -4.77 5.48 19.28
CA ASP A 107 -5.69 5.14 20.37
C ASP A 107 -5.02 5.23 21.73
N PHE A 108 -3.77 4.77 21.85
CA PHE A 108 -3.02 4.82 23.10
C PHE A 108 -2.67 6.25 23.52
N PHE A 109 -2.18 7.09 22.61
CA PHE A 109 -1.69 8.44 22.96
C PHE A 109 -2.75 9.54 22.84
N LEU A 110 -3.72 9.41 21.93
CA LEU A 110 -4.69 10.46 21.61
C LEU A 110 -6.14 10.07 21.94
N GLY A 111 -6.40 8.82 22.36
CA GLY A 111 -7.75 8.37 22.74
C GLY A 111 -8.73 8.43 21.58
N THR A 112 -8.28 8.12 20.36
CA THR A 112 -9.11 8.22 19.15
C THR A 112 -10.22 7.16 19.08
N HIS A 113 -10.08 6.06 19.80
CA HIS A 113 -11.01 4.93 19.84
C HIS A 113 -11.38 4.37 18.45
N VAL A 114 -10.38 4.32 17.56
CA VAL A 114 -10.50 3.73 16.22
C VAL A 114 -10.45 2.21 16.30
N VAL A 115 -9.55 1.67 17.10
CA VAL A 115 -9.35 0.22 17.27
C VAL A 115 -10.49 -0.35 18.10
N ARG A 116 -11.26 -1.29 17.52
CA ARG A 116 -12.40 -1.93 18.21
C ARG A 116 -12.08 -3.28 18.85
N GLY A 117 -10.81 -3.68 18.82
CA GLY A 117 -10.28 -4.88 19.45
C GLY A 117 -9.50 -5.77 18.47
N VAL A 118 -8.95 -6.87 18.98
CA VAL A 118 -8.06 -7.75 18.20
C VAL A 118 -8.75 -8.35 16.97
N GLN A 119 -10.05 -8.67 17.07
CA GLN A 119 -10.80 -9.22 15.95
C GLN A 119 -10.90 -8.23 14.78
N ASP A 120 -11.10 -6.94 15.08
CA ASP A 120 -11.18 -5.84 14.10
C ASP A 120 -9.86 -5.76 13.33
N THR A 121 -8.74 -5.60 14.05
CA THR A 121 -7.38 -5.60 13.50
C THR A 121 -7.07 -6.84 12.63
N ILE A 122 -7.49 -8.04 13.05
CA ILE A 122 -7.28 -9.25 12.24
C ILE A 122 -8.08 -9.18 10.94
N VAL A 123 -9.32 -8.69 11.00
CA VAL A 123 -10.16 -8.50 9.81
C VAL A 123 -9.55 -7.45 8.89
N ASP A 124 -9.04 -6.35 9.42
CA ASP A 124 -8.43 -5.26 8.66
C ASP A 124 -7.14 -5.70 7.94
N LEU A 125 -6.28 -6.46 8.63
CA LEU A 125 -5.13 -7.13 8.02
C LEU A 125 -5.56 -8.11 6.92
N LEU A 126 -6.58 -8.93 7.18
CA LEU A 126 -7.10 -9.87 6.19
C LEU A 126 -7.64 -9.14 4.96
N MET A 127 -8.41 -8.06 5.14
CA MET A 127 -8.97 -7.26 4.05
C MET A 127 -7.85 -6.62 3.22
N GLY A 128 -6.82 -6.06 3.87
CA GLY A 128 -5.64 -5.54 3.19
C GLY A 128 -4.93 -6.59 2.33
N LEU A 129 -4.73 -7.80 2.87
CA LEU A 129 -4.12 -8.91 2.12
C LEU A 129 -5.01 -9.42 0.99
N LEU A 130 -6.33 -9.48 1.17
CA LEU A 130 -7.29 -9.87 0.13
C LEU A 130 -7.28 -8.86 -1.02
N GLY A 131 -7.26 -7.56 -0.73
CA GLY A 131 -7.11 -6.52 -1.74
C GLY A 131 -5.81 -6.67 -2.53
N ALA A 132 -4.70 -6.93 -1.84
CA ALA A 132 -3.42 -7.19 -2.48
C ALA A 132 -3.43 -8.44 -3.37
N LEU A 133 -4.08 -9.52 -2.92
CA LEU A 133 -4.23 -10.75 -3.68
C LEU A 133 -5.07 -10.53 -4.94
N VAL A 134 -6.23 -9.88 -4.82
CA VAL A 134 -7.10 -9.54 -5.95
C VAL A 134 -6.33 -8.74 -6.98
N PHE A 135 -5.64 -7.67 -6.57
CA PHE A 135 -4.84 -6.88 -7.50
C PHE A 135 -3.76 -7.72 -8.18
N SER A 136 -3.04 -8.56 -7.43
CA SER A 136 -1.98 -9.43 -7.95
C SER A 136 -2.46 -10.45 -8.99
N LEU A 137 -3.69 -10.97 -8.85
CA LEU A 137 -4.25 -11.98 -9.76
C LEU A 137 -4.72 -11.38 -11.09
N PHE A 138 -5.31 -10.18 -11.03
CA PHE A 138 -5.96 -9.54 -12.19
C PHE A 138 -5.08 -8.50 -12.89
N TYR A 139 -4.12 -7.87 -12.21
CA TYR A 139 -3.25 -6.86 -12.80
C TYR A 139 -2.02 -7.49 -13.48
N ARG A 140 -2.01 -7.47 -14.81
CA ARG A 140 -0.99 -8.14 -15.63
C ARG A 140 0.10 -7.24 -16.21
N ARG A 141 0.07 -5.93 -15.90
CA ARG A 141 1.06 -4.99 -16.44
C ARG A 141 2.45 -5.27 -15.83
N ARG A 142 3.41 -5.55 -16.71
CA ARG A 142 4.82 -5.79 -16.39
C ARG A 142 5.60 -4.50 -16.34
#